data_AF-A0A948HJC1-F1
#
_entry.id   AF-A0A948HJC1-F1
#
_cell.length_a   1.000
_cell.length_b   1.000
_cell.length_c   1.000
_cell.angle_alpha   90.00
_cell.angle_beta   90.00
_cell.angle_gamma   90.00
#
_symmetry.space_group_name_H-M   'P 1'
#
loop_
_entity.id
_entity.type
_entity.pdbx_description
1 polymer ?
#
loop_
_entity_poly.entity_id
_entity_poly.type
_entity_poly.pdbx_seq_one_letter_code
_entity_poly.pdbx_strand_id
1 'polypeptide(L)'
;MRLLPFLLLLSPLLLTGCGKDNSAGVFSSDPMLGCFSTHARKPAEFRIDHQQGQYYVSFNRDEQWQRDATPLQESSRAEIAQFFRDDADQINKALVRPGGGFGIFKFNPGATLKGKAKDSDYMALVLIGAGPVFPVKCP
;
A
#
# COMPACT_ATOMS: atom_id res chain seq x y z
N MET A 1 -3.82 -39.23 -59.89
CA MET A 1 -4.24 -38.08 -59.06
C MET A 1 -3.77 -38.28 -57.63
N ARG A 2 -2.87 -37.43 -57.14
CA ARG A 2 -2.95 -36.74 -55.82
C ARG A 2 -1.57 -36.12 -55.52
N LEU A 3 -1.50 -34.82 -55.78
CA LEU A 3 -0.48 -33.91 -55.31
C LEU A 3 -0.54 -33.84 -53.77
N LEU A 4 0.61 -33.94 -53.10
CA LEU A 4 0.78 -33.41 -51.75
C LEU A 4 1.60 -32.11 -51.87
N PRO A 5 0.99 -30.93 -51.62
CA PRO A 5 1.75 -29.71 -51.45
C PRO A 5 2.21 -29.57 -49.99
N PHE A 6 3.51 -29.39 -49.85
CA PHE A 6 4.19 -28.89 -48.65
C PHE A 6 3.88 -27.39 -48.52
N LEU A 7 3.14 -26.97 -47.49
CA LEU A 7 2.94 -25.55 -47.19
C LEU A 7 3.02 -25.30 -45.68
N LEU A 8 4.10 -24.60 -45.33
CA LEU A 8 4.39 -23.94 -44.07
C LEU A 8 3.30 -22.93 -43.70
N LEU A 9 2.83 -22.94 -42.46
CA LEU A 9 2.31 -21.73 -41.79
C LEU A 9 2.79 -21.71 -40.35
N LEU A 10 3.94 -21.04 -40.19
CA LEU A 10 4.54 -20.61 -38.94
C LEU A 10 3.53 -19.73 -38.18
N SER A 11 3.13 -20.14 -36.98
CA SER A 11 2.29 -19.33 -36.09
C SER A 11 3.18 -18.45 -35.21
N PRO A 12 3.14 -17.11 -35.30
CA PRO A 12 3.72 -16.28 -34.25
C PRO A 12 2.72 -16.24 -33.09
N LEU A 13 3.05 -16.95 -32.01
CA LEU A 13 2.45 -16.74 -30.69
C LEU A 13 2.67 -15.28 -30.29
N LEU A 14 1.62 -14.47 -30.39
CA LEU A 14 1.51 -13.17 -29.75
C LEU A 14 1.51 -13.41 -28.23
N LEU A 15 2.69 -13.38 -27.63
CA LEU A 15 2.87 -13.20 -26.18
C LEU A 15 2.36 -11.80 -25.85
N THR A 16 1.06 -11.67 -25.65
CA THR A 16 0.50 -10.57 -24.86
C THR A 16 1.12 -10.72 -23.47
N GLY A 17 2.06 -9.82 -23.16
CA GLY A 17 2.65 -9.72 -21.85
C GLY A 17 1.53 -9.48 -20.86
N CYS A 18 1.17 -10.53 -20.10
CA CYS A 18 0.36 -10.37 -18.91
C CYS A 18 1.07 -9.35 -18.03
N GLY A 19 0.33 -8.28 -17.69
CA GLY A 19 0.79 -7.24 -16.80
C GLY A 19 1.45 -7.87 -15.59
N LYS A 20 2.65 -7.40 -15.29
CA LYS A 20 3.37 -7.81 -14.10
C LYS A 20 2.48 -7.44 -12.92
N ASP A 21 1.78 -8.44 -12.40
CA ASP A 21 1.15 -8.40 -11.09
C ASP A 21 2.25 -8.12 -10.09
N ASN A 22 2.49 -6.84 -9.84
CA ASN A 22 3.23 -6.36 -8.68
C ASN A 22 2.31 -6.48 -7.46
N SER A 23 1.65 -7.62 -7.29
CA SER A 23 1.06 -8.04 -6.03
C SER A 23 2.24 -8.11 -5.09
N ALA A 24 2.46 -7.02 -4.36
CA ALA A 24 3.40 -6.97 -3.25
C ALA A 24 3.04 -8.16 -2.37
N GLY A 25 3.85 -9.22 -2.49
CA GLY A 25 3.77 -10.36 -1.62
C GLY A 25 3.80 -9.85 -0.20
N VAL A 26 3.12 -10.57 0.68
CA VAL A 26 2.92 -10.28 2.11
C VAL A 26 4.25 -10.13 2.91
N PHE A 27 5.41 -10.10 2.25
CA PHE A 27 6.75 -10.15 2.81
C PHE A 27 7.70 -9.12 2.18
N SER A 28 7.24 -7.89 1.95
CA SER A 28 8.18 -6.77 1.81
C SER A 28 8.95 -6.58 3.13
N SER A 29 10.27 -6.39 3.07
CA SER A 29 11.05 -5.99 4.24
C SER A 29 10.73 -4.57 4.71
N ASP A 30 10.17 -3.74 3.82
CA ASP A 30 9.64 -2.44 4.17
C ASP A 30 8.23 -2.59 4.74
N PRO A 31 8.00 -2.29 6.04
CA PRO A 31 6.71 -2.46 6.70
C PRO A 31 5.65 -1.50 6.14
N MET A 32 6.02 -0.50 5.35
CA MET A 32 5.05 0.43 4.79
C MET A 32 4.34 -0.13 3.56
N LEU A 33 4.90 -1.14 2.89
CA LEU A 33 4.34 -1.68 1.65
C LEU A 33 3.28 -2.75 1.93
N GLY A 34 2.21 -2.71 1.16
CA GLY A 34 1.12 -3.68 1.26
C GLY A 34 -0.26 -3.04 1.23
N CYS A 35 -1.25 -3.82 1.63
CA CYS A 35 -2.65 -3.44 1.60
C CYS A 35 -3.20 -3.32 3.02
N PHE A 36 -4.07 -2.33 3.22
CA PHE A 36 -4.56 -1.96 4.53
C PHE A 36 -6.07 -1.74 4.50
N SER A 37 -6.70 -2.01 5.63
CA SER A 37 -8.14 -1.82 5.84
C SER A 37 -8.41 -1.28 7.23
N THR A 38 -9.49 -0.51 7.41
CA THR A 38 -9.96 -0.10 8.75
C THR A 38 -10.44 -1.26 9.61
N HIS A 39 -10.52 -2.49 9.07
CA HIS A 39 -10.88 -3.69 9.83
C HIS A 39 -10.14 -4.94 9.32
N ALA A 40 -9.60 -5.76 10.22
CA ALA A 40 -8.73 -6.91 9.90
C ALA A 40 -9.34 -7.97 8.97
N ARG A 41 -10.67 -8.03 8.87
CA ARG A 41 -11.41 -9.02 8.06
C ARG A 41 -12.12 -8.43 6.84
N LYS A 42 -11.89 -7.15 6.55
CA LYS A 42 -12.45 -6.49 5.37
C LYS A 42 -11.45 -6.53 4.20
N PRO A 43 -11.92 -6.39 2.95
CA PRO A 43 -11.04 -6.13 1.82
C PRO A 43 -10.17 -4.88 2.03
N ALA A 44 -9.08 -4.81 1.26
CA ALA A 44 -8.19 -3.66 1.25
C ALA A 44 -8.92 -2.39 0.79
N GLU A 45 -8.80 -1.33 1.59
CA GLU A 45 -9.38 -0.01 1.31
C GLU A 45 -8.33 0.93 0.70
N PHE A 46 -7.06 0.73 1.04
CA PHE A 46 -5.94 1.38 0.39
C PHE A 46 -4.72 0.44 0.33
N ARG A 47 -3.77 0.77 -0.54
CA ARG A 47 -2.48 0.08 -0.63
C ARG A 47 -1.37 1.10 -0.78
N ILE A 48 -0.20 0.74 -0.28
CA ILE A 48 1.03 1.50 -0.44
C ILE A 48 1.96 0.71 -1.34
N ASP A 49 2.42 1.33 -2.41
CA ASP A 49 3.42 0.78 -3.32
C ASP A 49 4.65 1.69 -3.42
N HIS A 50 5.79 1.11 -3.80
CA HIS A 50 7.04 1.84 -4.02
C HIS A 50 7.44 1.73 -5.48
N GLN A 51 7.62 2.88 -6.13
CA GLN A 51 8.00 2.97 -7.53
C GLN A 51 9.01 4.08 -7.71
N GLN A 52 10.13 3.76 -8.37
CA GLN A 52 11.18 4.73 -8.71
C GLN A 52 11.70 5.51 -7.50
N GLY A 53 11.81 4.85 -6.33
CA GLY A 53 12.30 5.49 -5.10
C GLY A 53 11.23 6.24 -4.31
N GLN A 54 9.98 6.30 -4.78
CA GLN A 54 8.89 7.05 -4.15
C GLN A 54 7.77 6.12 -3.68
N TYR A 55 7.14 6.49 -2.56
CA TYR A 55 5.94 5.81 -2.07
C TYR A 55 4.69 6.43 -2.68
N TYR A 56 3.72 5.60 -3.04
CA TYR A 56 2.41 6.04 -3.50
C TYR A 56 1.32 5.32 -2.71
N VAL A 57 0.22 6.03 -2.45
CA VAL A 57 -1.02 5.41 -1.99
C VAL A 57 -1.95 5.23 -3.17
N SER A 58 -2.57 4.07 -3.26
CA SER A 58 -3.75 3.88 -4.09
C SER A 58 -4.95 3.55 -3.20
N PHE A 59 -6.09 4.17 -3.47
CA PHE A 59 -7.33 3.90 -2.76
C PHE A 59 -8.25 3.03 -3.60
N ASN A 60 -8.96 2.12 -2.95
CA ASN A 60 -10.03 1.39 -3.57
C ASN A 60 -11.31 2.26 -3.56
N ARG A 61 -11.91 2.43 -4.74
CA ARG A 61 -13.19 3.11 -4.95
C ARG A 61 -14.01 2.20 -5.84
N ASP A 62 -14.99 1.53 -5.25
CA ASP A 62 -15.88 0.60 -5.98
C ASP A 62 -15.11 -0.44 -6.81
N GLU A 63 -14.15 -1.12 -6.17
CA GLU A 63 -13.27 -2.14 -6.75
C GLU A 63 -12.26 -1.62 -7.78
N GLN A 64 -12.21 -0.31 -7.99
CA GLN A 64 -11.21 0.34 -8.84
C GLN A 64 -10.12 0.99 -7.99
N TRP A 65 -8.88 0.62 -8.30
CA TRP A 65 -7.70 1.19 -7.64
C TRP A 65 -7.33 2.52 -8.29
N GLN A 66 -7.43 3.59 -7.51
CA GLN A 66 -7.06 4.94 -7.92
C GLN A 66 -5.79 5.36 -7.18
N ARG A 67 -4.69 5.47 -7.93
CA ARG A 67 -3.43 5.96 -7.36
C ARG A 67 -3.48 7.47 -7.21
N ASP A 68 -2.98 7.95 -6.07
CA ASP A 68 -2.68 9.35 -5.87
C ASP A 68 -1.49 9.80 -6.72
N ALA A 69 -1.64 10.91 -7.44
CA ALA A 69 -0.57 11.45 -8.28
C ALA A 69 0.61 11.99 -7.46
N THR A 70 0.36 12.43 -6.22
CA THR A 70 1.40 12.97 -5.35
C THR A 70 2.04 11.84 -4.54
N PRO A 71 3.37 11.68 -4.60
CA PRO A 71 4.07 10.71 -3.77
C PRO A 71 3.94 11.06 -2.28
N LEU A 72 3.93 10.03 -1.45
CA LEU A 72 3.99 10.20 0.00
C LEU A 72 5.42 10.56 0.41
N GLN A 73 5.52 11.44 1.40
CA GLN A 73 6.76 11.83 2.02
C GLN A 73 6.95 11.06 3.33
N GLU A 74 8.16 10.54 3.54
CA GLU A 74 8.54 10.03 4.86
C GLU A 74 8.66 11.19 5.85
N SER A 75 7.93 11.09 6.97
CA SER A 75 7.92 12.15 7.98
C SER A 75 9.14 12.06 8.88
N SER A 76 9.76 13.21 9.10
CA SER A 76 10.72 13.41 10.17
C SER A 76 10.07 13.27 11.54
N ARG A 77 10.90 13.07 12.57
CA ARG A 77 10.45 13.02 13.96
C ARG A 77 9.72 14.31 14.39
N ALA A 78 10.17 15.46 13.93
CA ALA A 78 9.55 16.75 14.26
C ALA A 78 8.14 16.87 13.66
N GLU A 79 7.92 16.36 12.44
CA GLU A 79 6.60 16.32 11.81
C GLU A 79 5.68 15.31 12.50
N ILE A 80 6.20 14.14 12.87
CA ILE A 80 5.43 13.14 13.63
C ILE A 80 4.93 13.73 14.96
N ALA A 81 5.76 14.50 15.67
CA ALA A 81 5.40 15.14 16.93
C ALA A 81 4.25 16.16 16.81
N GLN A 82 3.94 16.64 15.60
CA GLN A 82 2.77 17.50 15.38
C GLN A 82 1.45 16.71 15.52
N PHE A 83 1.46 15.42 15.17
CA PHE A 83 0.30 14.53 15.26
C PHE A 83 0.29 13.72 16.56
N PHE A 84 1.48 13.30 17.02
CA PHE A 84 1.69 12.44 18.20
C PHE A 84 2.60 13.16 19.20
N ARG A 85 2.08 14.21 19.86
CA ARG A 85 2.86 15.12 20.72
C ARG A 85 3.79 14.40 21.69
N ASP A 86 3.19 13.65 22.62
CA ASP A 86 3.92 12.97 23.69
C ASP A 86 4.36 11.55 23.28
N ASP A 87 3.82 11.04 22.16
CA ASP A 87 3.99 9.65 21.72
C ASP A 87 4.82 9.51 20.44
N ALA A 88 5.48 10.59 19.98
CA ALA A 88 6.23 10.57 18.72
C ALA A 88 7.32 9.49 18.71
N ASP A 89 7.86 9.16 19.89
CA ASP A 89 8.84 8.10 20.17
C ASP A 89 8.36 6.69 20.02
N GLN A 90 7.05 6.50 19.99
CA GLN A 90 6.44 5.22 19.72
C GLN A 90 6.15 5.00 18.24
N ILE A 91 6.39 5.99 17.37
CA ILE A 91 6.26 5.87 15.92
C ILE A 91 7.61 5.45 15.32
N ASN A 92 7.61 4.32 14.62
CA ASN A 92 8.78 3.78 13.94
C ASN A 92 9.04 4.49 12.60
N LYS A 93 7.99 4.59 11.78
CA LYS A 93 8.04 5.14 10.43
C LYS A 93 6.68 5.71 10.07
N ALA A 94 6.65 6.80 9.32
CA ALA A 94 5.42 7.44 8.89
C ALA A 94 5.54 7.92 7.45
N LEU A 95 4.49 7.71 6.66
CA LEU A 95 4.34 8.25 5.33
C LEU A 95 3.13 9.17 5.31
N VAL A 96 3.28 10.40 4.85
CA VAL A 96 2.21 11.40 4.80
C VAL A 96 2.09 11.99 3.41
N ARG A 97 0.86 12.36 3.02
CA ARG A 97 0.65 13.15 1.81
C ARG A 97 1.13 14.59 2.07
N PRO A 98 1.96 15.17 1.19
CA PRO A 98 2.24 16.60 1.23
C PRO A 98 0.95 17.42 1.22
N GLY A 99 0.81 18.36 2.15
CA GLY A 99 -0.43 19.13 2.33
C GLY A 99 -1.53 18.44 3.15
N GLY A 100 -1.28 17.22 3.66
CA GLY A 100 -2.17 16.52 4.60
C GLY A 100 -3.27 15.69 3.94
N GLY A 101 -4.27 15.29 4.73
CA GLY A 101 -5.44 14.50 4.28
C GLY A 101 -5.21 12.99 4.14
N PHE A 102 -3.95 12.54 4.12
CA PHE A 102 -3.59 11.13 4.30
C PHE A 102 -2.26 10.99 5.06
N GLY A 103 -2.19 10.00 5.95
CA GLY A 103 -0.94 9.51 6.51
C GLY A 103 -1.10 8.10 7.05
N ILE A 104 -0.02 7.32 7.01
CA ILE A 104 0.05 6.01 7.64
C ILE A 104 1.29 5.95 8.54
N PHE A 105 1.09 5.44 9.75
CA PHE A 105 2.06 5.43 10.84
C PHE A 105 2.26 4.00 11.30
N LYS A 106 3.48 3.48 11.19
CA LYS A 106 3.91 2.23 11.80
C LYS A 106 4.40 2.51 13.21
N PHE A 107 3.91 1.77 14.18
CA PHE A 107 4.37 1.85 15.57
C PHE A 107 5.58 0.97 15.84
N ASN A 108 6.37 1.35 16.83
CA ASN A 108 7.37 0.48 17.43
C ASN A 108 6.69 -0.75 18.06
N PRO A 109 7.34 -1.93 18.05
CA PRO A 109 6.84 -3.07 18.80
C PRO A 109 6.60 -2.71 20.28
N GLY A 110 5.46 -3.10 20.82
CA GLY A 110 5.10 -2.80 22.21
C GLY A 110 4.60 -1.37 22.47
N ALA A 111 4.41 -0.55 21.43
CA ALA A 111 3.81 0.77 21.54
C ALA A 111 2.44 0.74 22.26
N THR A 112 2.21 1.75 23.10
CA THR A 112 1.03 1.85 24.00
C THR A 112 0.15 3.06 23.69
N LEU A 113 0.25 3.62 22.47
CA LEU A 113 -0.51 4.80 22.04
C LEU A 113 -2.01 4.64 22.29
N LYS A 114 -2.63 5.73 22.74
CA LYS A 114 -4.07 5.83 22.86
C LYS A 114 -4.74 5.67 21.48
N GLY A 115 -5.71 4.77 21.38
CA GLY A 115 -6.44 4.51 20.13
C GLY A 115 -5.80 3.46 19.21
N LYS A 116 -4.60 2.96 19.55
CA LYS A 116 -4.01 1.77 18.89
C LYS A 116 -4.91 0.54 19.12
N ALA A 117 -5.11 -0.25 18.08
CA ALA A 117 -5.73 -1.57 18.21
C ALA A 117 -4.72 -2.58 18.80
N LYS A 118 -5.19 -3.50 19.67
CA LYS A 118 -4.31 -4.50 20.31
C LYS A 118 -3.59 -5.38 19.29
N ASP A 119 -4.23 -5.63 18.17
CA ASP A 119 -3.84 -6.53 17.08
C ASP A 119 -3.38 -5.79 15.82
N SER A 120 -3.13 -4.47 15.90
CA SER A 120 -2.47 -3.75 14.81
C SER A 120 -1.43 -2.76 15.32
N ASP A 121 -0.31 -2.70 14.62
CA ASP A 121 0.74 -1.72 14.84
C ASP A 121 0.71 -0.58 13.83
N TYR A 122 -0.45 -0.32 13.21
CA TYR A 122 -0.63 0.75 12.25
C TYR A 122 -1.82 1.63 12.63
N MET A 123 -1.66 2.93 12.42
CA MET A 123 -2.76 3.88 12.31
C MET A 123 -2.68 4.62 11.00
N ALA A 124 -3.83 5.02 10.48
CA ALA A 124 -3.91 5.96 9.37
C ALA A 124 -4.69 7.20 9.79
N LEU A 125 -4.23 8.34 9.27
CA LEU A 125 -5.00 9.58 9.19
C LEU A 125 -5.62 9.63 7.79
N VAL A 126 -6.94 9.80 7.73
CA VAL A 126 -7.68 10.10 6.50
C VAL A 126 -8.53 11.34 6.73
N LEU A 127 -9.08 11.92 5.66
CA LEU A 127 -9.93 13.14 5.74
C LEU A 127 -11.05 13.06 6.79
N ILE A 128 -11.56 11.86 7.07
CA ILE A 128 -12.67 11.63 8.02
C ILE A 128 -12.22 11.32 9.46
N GLY A 129 -10.91 11.22 9.73
CA GLY A 129 -10.38 10.98 11.07
C GLY A 129 -9.11 10.11 11.10
N ALA A 130 -8.61 9.87 12.31
CA ALA A 130 -7.47 8.98 12.57
C ALA A 130 -7.93 7.72 13.30
N GLY A 131 -7.42 6.55 12.90
CA GLY A 131 -7.79 5.29 13.51
C GLY A 131 -6.85 4.14 13.15
N PRO A 132 -6.96 2.99 13.86
CA PRO A 132 -6.19 1.80 13.55
C PRO A 132 -6.55 1.29 12.16
N VAL A 133 -5.53 0.81 11.46
CA VAL A 133 -5.68 0.10 10.18
C VAL A 133 -4.92 -1.20 10.26
N PHE A 134 -5.36 -2.20 9.51
CA PHE A 134 -4.87 -3.57 9.60
C PHE A 134 -4.23 -3.94 8.28
N PRO A 135 -3.01 -4.50 8.28
CA PRO A 135 -2.48 -5.17 7.10
C PRO A 135 -3.43 -6.30 6.71
N VAL A 136 -3.81 -6.35 5.45
CA VAL A 136 -4.68 -7.37 4.87
C VAL A 136 -4.07 -7.88 3.57
N LYS A 137 -4.59 -9.01 3.07
CA LYS A 137 -4.18 -9.54 1.78
C LYS A 137 -4.53 -8.54 0.68
N CYS A 138 -3.56 -8.24 -0.20
CA CYS A 138 -3.84 -7.51 -1.43
C CYS A 138 -4.68 -8.36 -2.40
N PRO A 139 -5.66 -7.76 -3.10
CA PRO A 139 -6.38 -8.44 -4.16
C PRO A 139 -5.47 -8.81 -5.32
#